data_AF-A0A953S3Y4-F1
#
_entry.id   AF-A0A953S3Y4-F1
#
_cell.length_a   1.000
_cell.length_b   1.000
_cell.length_c   1.000
_cell.angle_alpha   90.00
_cell.angle_beta   90.00
_cell.angle_gamma   90.00
#
_symmetry.space_group_name_H-M   'P 1'
#
loop_
_entity.id
_entity.type
_entity.pdbx_description
1 polymer ?
#
loop_
_entity_poly.entity_id
_entity_poly.type
_entity_poly.pdbx_seq_one_letter_code
_entity_poly.pdbx_strand_id
1 'polypeptide(L)' 'MIGHAQRVLVQFTWLGEILRMDAKTKRMDLTPTAHGITAILSLNGEEIGREAIDPNVDDPAALAGRWLTEP' A
#
# COMPACT_ATOMS: atom_id res chain seq x y z
N MET A 1 -16.92 6.32 -25.17
CA MET A 1 -15.98 7.22 -24.49
C MET A 1 -15.69 6.66 -23.11
N ILE A 2 -14.51 6.10 -22.92
CA ILE A 2 -14.14 5.40 -21.70
C ILE A 2 -13.38 6.41 -20.83
N GLY A 3 -14.11 7.16 -20.00
CA GLY A 3 -13.54 7.98 -18.92
C GLY A 3 -12.99 7.13 -17.78
N HIS A 4 -12.31 6.03 -18.10
CA HIS A 4 -12.04 4.89 -17.20
C HIS A 4 -10.55 4.77 -16.86
N ALA A 5 -9.80 5.87 -16.91
CA ALA A 5 -8.55 5.96 -16.18
C ALA A 5 -8.90 6.62 -14.85
N GLN A 6 -9.39 5.81 -13.91
CA GLN A 6 -9.63 6.24 -12.54
C GLN A 6 -8.30 6.75 -11.99
N ARG A 7 -8.10 8.07 -11.97
CA ARG A 7 -6.94 8.71 -11.35
C ARG A 7 -7.08 8.48 -9.84
N VAL A 8 -6.49 7.40 -9.35
CA VAL A 8 -6.38 7.18 -7.91
C VAL A 8 -5.24 8.06 -7.42
N LEU A 9 -5.59 9.11 -6.68
CA LEU A 9 -4.59 9.92 -5.99
C LEU A 9 -4.06 9.08 -4.82
N VAL A 10 -2.77 8.76 -4.88
CA VAL A 10 -2.05 8.13 -3.78
C VAL A 10 -1.32 9.23 -3.02
N GLN A 11 -1.64 9.38 -1.74
CA GLN A 11 -0.94 10.27 -0.83
C GLN A 11 0.10 9.48 -0.05
N PHE A 12 1.34 9.96 -0.06
CA PHE A 12 2.44 9.36 0.66
C PHE A 12 2.75 10.21 1.89
N THR A 13 2.71 9.60 3.06
CA THR A 13 3.01 10.26 4.34
C THR A 13 4.05 9.43 5.09
N TRP A 14 5.14 10.08 5.49
CA TRP A 14 6.15 9.45 6.33
C TRP A 14 5.82 9.70 7.81
N LEU A 15 5.58 8.64 8.58
CA LEU A 15 5.21 8.67 9.98
C LEU A 15 6.31 8.00 10.83
N GLY A 16 7.34 8.76 11.16
CA GLY A 16 8.51 8.24 11.87
C GLY A 16 9.30 7.28 10.98
N GLU A 17 9.19 5.97 11.23
CA GLU A 17 9.79 4.93 10.39
C GLU A 17 8.78 4.26 9.45
N ILE A 18 7.49 4.58 9.58
CA ILE A 18 6.41 3.96 8.80
C ILE A 18 6.14 4.80 7.56
N LEU A 19 6.17 4.19 6.38
CA LEU A 19 5.69 4.81 5.15
C LEU A 19 4.22 4.47 4.97
N ARG A 20 3.36 5.47 5.10
CA ARG A 20 1.93 5.37 4.91
C ARG A 20 1.54 5.83 3.51
N MET A 21 0.72 5.04 2.86
CA MET A 21 0.08 5.35 1.59
C MET A 21 -1.43 5.35 1.76
N ASP A 22 -2.09 6.43 1.37
CA ASP A 22 -3.54 6.56 1.40
C ASP A 22 -4.09 6.72 -0.02
N ALA A 23 -5.10 5.93 -0.36
CA ALA A 23 -5.75 5.93 -1.65
C ALA A 23 -7.27 5.76 -1.47
N LYS A 24 -8.01 6.87 -1.42
CA LYS A 24 -9.46 6.91 -1.15
C LYS A 24 -9.82 6.21 0.18
N THR A 25 -10.39 5.00 0.10
CA THR A 25 -10.77 4.17 1.24
C THR A 25 -9.68 3.18 1.64
N LYS A 26 -8.65 3.04 0.81
CA LYS A 26 -7.55 2.11 1.01
C LYS A 26 -6.38 2.80 1.68
N ARG A 27 -5.70 2.08 2.56
CA ARG A 27 -4.46 2.48 3.21
C ARG A 27 -3.47 1.34 3.14
N MET A 28 -2.20 1.65 2.96
CA MET A 28 -1.11 0.70 3.10
C MET A 28 -0.02 1.31 3.96
N ASP A 29 0.30 0.65 5.07
CA ASP A 29 1.35 1.06 6.00
C ASP A 29 2.54 0.11 5.87
N LEU A 30 3.67 0.63 5.40
CA LEU A 30 4.93 -0.09 5.33
C LEU A 30 5.69 0.17 6.63
N THR A 31 5.72 -0.84 7.49
CA THR A 31 6.40 -0.80 8.78
C THR A 31 7.71 -1.57 8.69
N PRO A 32 8.88 -0.93 8.87
CA PRO A 32 10.14 -1.62 9.01
C PRO A 32 10.14 -2.52 10.24
N THR A 33 10.68 -3.72 10.09
CA THR A 33 10.85 -4.72 11.15
C THR A 33 12.28 -5.23 11.13
N ALA A 34 12.70 -5.94 12.18
CA ALA A 34 14.04 -6.54 12.25
C ALA A 34 14.34 -7.55 11.13
N HIS A 35 13.30 -8.04 10.43
CA HIS A 35 13.42 -9.07 9.38
C HIS A 35 13.05 -8.57 7.97
N GLY A 36 12.76 -7.28 7.80
CA GLY A 36 12.30 -6.73 6.52
C GLY A 36 11.19 -5.69 6.70
N ILE A 37 10.36 -5.48 5.68
CA ILE A 37 9.23 -4.55 5.74
C ILE A 37 7.95 -5.35 5.85
N THR A 38 7.02 -4.95 6.72
CA THR A 38 5.66 -5.49 6.73
C THR A 38 4.71 -4.45 6.14
N ALA A 39 4.01 -4.81 5.07
CA ALA A 39 2.91 -4.03 4.52
C ALA A 39 1.61 -4.42 5.21
N ILE A 40 0.95 -3.45 5.83
CA ILE A 40 -0.38 -3.62 6.44
C ILE A 40 -1.38 -2.95 5.50
N LEU A 41 -2.30 -3.73 4.96
CA LEU A 41 -3.35 -3.29 4.05
C LEU A 41 -4.62 -3.02 4.84
N SER A 42 -5.21 -1.85 4.67
CA SER A 42 -6.47 -1.51 5.31
C SER A 42 -7.49 -0.97 4.31
N LEU A 43 -8.76 -1.34 4.49
CA LEU A 43 -9.90 -0.83 3.73
C LEU A 43 -10.91 -0.22 4.70
N ASN A 44 -11.33 1.02 4.44
CA ASN A 44 -12.23 1.79 5.31
C ASN A 44 -11.75 1.91 6.77
N GLY A 45 -10.43 1.84 6.98
CA GLY A 45 -9.81 1.87 8.31
C GLY A 45 -9.73 0.52 9.02
N GLU A 46 -10.18 -0.57 8.39
CA GLU A 46 -10.06 -1.94 8.91
C GLU A 46 -8.89 -2.67 8.24
N GLU A 47 -8.01 -3.30 9.02
CA GLU A 47 -6.93 -4.15 8.48
C GLU A 47 -7.54 -5.35 7.75
N ILE A 48 -7.36 -5.39 6.43
CA ILE A 48 -7.83 -6.50 5.58
C ILE A 48 -6.73 -7.55 5.36
N GLY A 49 -5.48 -7.21 5.66
CA GLY A 49 -4.36 -8.13 5.53
C GLY A 49 -3.04 -7.51 5.88
N ARG A 50 -2.03 -8.37 6.01
CA ARG A 50 -0.63 -7.97 6.12
C ARG A 50 0.24 -8.93 5.32
N GLU A 51 1.28 -8.40 4.69
CA GLU A 51 2.26 -9.20 3.95
C GLU A 51 3.68 -8.72 4.27
N ALA A 52 4.62 -9.66 4.31
CA ALA A 52 6.04 -9.32 4.41
C ALA A 52 6.54 -8.96 3.01
N ILE A 53 7.19 -7.81 2.90
CA ILE A 53 7.78 -7.26 1.68
C ILE A 53 9.30 -7.25 1.83
N ASP A 54 9.98 -7.80 0.84
CA ASP A 54 11.41 -7.64 0.65
C ASP A 54 11.68 -6.63 -0.47
N PRO A 55 12.13 -5.40 -0.16
CA PRO A 55 12.39 -4.37 -1.17
C PRO A 55 13.53 -4.74 -2.14
N ASN A 56 14.33 -5.77 -1.85
CA ASN A 56 15.40 -6.23 -2.74
C ASN A 56 14.92 -7.21 -3.80
N VAL A 57 13.75 -7.83 -3.60
CA VAL A 57 13.24 -8.91 -4.46
C VAL A 57 11.87 -8.58 -5.04
N ASP A 58 11.02 -7.92 -4.25
CA ASP A 58 9.64 -7.59 -4.66
C ASP A 58 9.58 -6.36 -5.55
N ASP A 59 8.74 -6.41 -6.58
CA ASP A 59 8.47 -5.27 -7.47
C ASP A 59 7.51 -4.28 -6.80
N PRO A 60 7.96 -3.05 -6.49
CA PRO A 60 7.12 -2.03 -5.86
C PRO A 60 5.90 -1.65 -6.71
N ALA A 61 6.02 -1.69 -8.04
CA ALA A 61 4.92 -1.35 -8.95
C ALA A 61 3.85 -2.45 -8.95
N ALA A 62 4.26 -3.72 -8.92
CA ALA A 62 3.34 -4.84 -8.78
C ALA A 62 2.60 -4.81 -7.43
N LEU A 63 3.31 -4.50 -6.33
CA LEU A 63 2.70 -4.33 -5.01
C LEU A 63 1.64 -3.21 -5.01
N ALA A 64 2.00 -2.03 -5.51
CA ALA A 64 1.07 -0.91 -5.63
C ALA A 64 -0.13 -1.26 -6.53
N GLY A 65 0.10 -2.01 -7.62
CA GLY A 65 -0.94 -2.49 -8.51
C GLY A 65 -1.94 -3.41 -7.80
N ARG A 66 -1.46 -4.41 -7.06
CA ARG A 66 -2.32 -5.32 -6.27
C ARG A 66 -3.12 -4.54 -5.24
N TRP A 67 -2.47 -3.73 -4.41
CA TRP A 67 -3.16 -2.90 -3.41
C TRP A 67 -4.25 -1.99 -4.02
N LEU A 68 -3.97 -1.33 -5.15
CA LEU A 68 -4.93 -0.44 -5.80
C LEU A 68 -6.09 -1.19 -6.47
N THR A 69 -5.88 -2.42 -6.93
CA THR A 69 -6.87 -3.20 -7.69
C THR A 69 -7.68 -4.18 -6.85
N GLU A 70 -7.11 -4.75 -5.79
CA GLU A 70 -7.74 -5.75 -4.94
C GLU A 70 -8.66 -5.10 -3.89
N PRO A 71 -9.89 -5.60 -3.67
CA PRO A 71 -10.90 -4.93 -2.85
C PRO A 71 -10.46 -4.69 -1.40
#